data_AF-A0A0S8J3L4-F1
#
_entry.id   AF-A0A0S8J3L4-F1
#
_cell.length_a   1.000
_cell.length_b   1.000
_cell.length_c   1.000
_cell.angle_alpha   90.00
_cell.angle_beta   90.00
_cell.angle_gamma   90.00
#
_symmetry.space_group_name_H-M   'P 1'
#
loop_
_entity.id
_entity.type
_entity.pdbx_description
1 polymer ?
#
loop_
_entity_poly.entity_id
_entity_poly.type
_entity_poly.pdbx_seq_one_letter_code
_entity_poly.pdbx_strand_id
1 'polypeptide(L)'
;MKPSDHDKEKRSRILLYTMIFFLGVIFFRLLQIQIIKNSYYHKISDENRIHPVALIAPRGIIYDREKKALVSNSPSYTLSVFPYQVRGRKQSEVLNKLSSILDLKRSYLDGKLEVGWPERYQAIKLKRDVDFSTLCVIEEQNEDLAGVFFETELKRRYLQKDWTGSLLGYVGKKPAQINDTIKTQTTELFGIKGIEKRYDNDLRGQIGIKYYEVSAVGKILGDLEEKKTVLPTKGSDLILTIDLDLQNTAEMALGHYESGCVIAMDPKTGEILVMVSKPGFDSNLFSGILTEEKWEELSSHPQRPLLNRCIQGLYPPGSTLKLLTAASALEEGIIGPNTCLSPCGGAFFFGNRAFHCWKPEGHGKIDLEEAIIFSCDVYFYQLGLRLGLERWSEYAKRCGLDRLVEVDLPFEQKSFIPTLNFYREKYGRGEWVRNLVINLGIGQGEVILTPIALCAFYCGLVNQGEVYRPHLLKESIERGKRLVNRPDLLWKLPFSARTLNIVKKALVGVVNHPQGTGIGARMEGIVVGGKTGTAENPDGEPHASFVGFAPAEDPEILVCVLVENGGHGGETAAPIAKIILEKYFDKKEQRNIRVEIPAQKKKDF
;
A
#
# COMPACT_ATOMS: atom_id res chain seq x y z
N MET A 1 81.13 -43.87 -39.02
CA MET A 1 81.04 -44.80 -37.87
C MET A 1 79.59 -45.24 -37.70
N LYS A 2 79.27 -46.51 -37.97
CA LYS A 2 77.97 -47.09 -37.60
C LYS A 2 77.97 -47.25 -36.07
N PRO A 3 76.94 -46.78 -35.33
CA PRO A 3 76.89 -46.96 -33.89
C PRO A 3 76.90 -48.45 -33.56
N SER A 4 77.72 -48.85 -32.57
CA SER A 4 77.86 -50.24 -32.15
C SER A 4 76.49 -50.79 -31.69
N ASP A 5 76.23 -52.10 -31.84
CA ASP A 5 74.95 -52.68 -31.39
C ASP A 5 74.69 -52.46 -29.88
N HIS A 6 75.75 -52.23 -29.10
CA HIS A 6 75.67 -51.83 -27.70
C HIS A 6 75.04 -50.43 -27.49
N ASP A 7 75.28 -49.48 -28.40
CA ASP A 7 74.66 -48.14 -28.34
C ASP A 7 73.16 -48.17 -28.67
N LYS A 8 72.73 -49.10 -29.54
CA LYS A 8 71.31 -49.29 -29.87
C LYS A 8 70.54 -49.89 -28.70
N GLU A 9 71.09 -50.90 -28.02
CA GLU A 9 70.47 -51.46 -26.81
C GLU A 9 70.37 -50.42 -25.69
N LYS A 10 71.43 -49.62 -25.48
CA LYS A 10 71.44 -48.57 -24.46
C LYS A 10 70.38 -47.50 -24.75
N ARG A 11 70.23 -47.08 -26.01
CA ARG A 11 69.17 -46.15 -26.43
C ARG A 11 67.78 -46.73 -26.27
N SER A 12 67.57 -48.01 -26.60
CA SER A 12 66.30 -48.70 -26.43
C SER A 12 65.89 -48.79 -24.95
N ARG A 13 66.84 -49.13 -24.05
CA ARG A 13 66.59 -49.15 -22.60
C ARG A 13 66.28 -47.77 -22.04
N ILE A 14 66.99 -46.73 -22.50
CA ILE A 14 66.70 -45.34 -22.10
C ILE A 14 65.29 -44.95 -22.54
N LEU A 15 64.89 -45.21 -23.79
CA LEU A 15 63.54 -44.96 -24.28
C LEU A 15 62.48 -45.71 -23.48
N LEU A 16 62.71 -47.00 -23.16
CA LEU A 16 61.82 -47.81 -22.35
C LEU A 16 61.64 -47.24 -20.94
N TYR A 17 62.74 -46.88 -20.26
CA TYR A 17 62.67 -46.28 -18.92
C TYR A 17 62.00 -44.90 -18.94
N THR A 18 62.22 -44.12 -19.99
CA THR A 18 61.57 -42.81 -20.15
C THR A 18 60.06 -43.01 -20.36
N MET A 19 59.66 -43.99 -21.16
CA MET A 19 58.26 -44.35 -21.38
C MET A 19 57.59 -44.86 -20.09
N ILE A 20 58.25 -45.76 -19.35
CA ILE A 20 57.78 -46.26 -18.05
C ILE A 20 57.63 -45.12 -17.05
N PHE A 21 58.58 -44.18 -17.02
CA PHE A 21 58.52 -43.00 -16.17
C PHE A 21 57.29 -42.13 -16.49
N PHE A 22 57.06 -41.82 -17.77
CA PHE A 22 55.87 -41.05 -18.19
C PHE A 22 54.56 -41.79 -17.89
N LEU A 23 54.50 -43.10 -18.13
CA LEU A 23 53.35 -43.94 -17.73
C LEU A 23 53.12 -43.91 -16.22
N GLY A 24 54.19 -43.97 -15.42
CA GLY A 24 54.12 -43.85 -13.96
C GLY A 24 53.58 -42.49 -13.50
N VAL A 25 54.00 -41.39 -14.15
CA VAL A 25 53.47 -40.04 -13.87
C VAL A 25 51.98 -39.94 -14.21
N ILE A 26 51.56 -40.47 -15.36
CA ILE A 26 50.15 -40.49 -15.76
C ILE A 26 49.33 -41.34 -14.78
N PHE A 27 49.83 -42.53 -14.42
CA PHE A 27 49.18 -43.41 -13.46
C PHE A 27 49.01 -42.75 -12.11
N PHE A 28 50.07 -42.11 -11.58
CA PHE A 28 50.01 -41.39 -10.31
C PHE A 28 49.03 -40.21 -10.36
N ARG A 29 48.98 -39.49 -11.50
CA ARG A 29 48.00 -38.42 -11.70
C ARG A 29 46.56 -38.94 -11.71
N LEU A 30 46.33 -40.09 -12.34
CA LEU A 30 45.02 -40.72 -12.41
C LEU A 30 44.58 -41.20 -11.02
N LEU A 31 45.49 -41.78 -10.24
CA LEU A 31 45.31 -42.15 -8.83
C LEU A 31 44.99 -40.92 -7.95
N GLN A 32 45.70 -39.81 -8.18
CA GLN A 32 45.44 -38.54 -7.48
C GLN A 32 44.03 -38.01 -7.77
N ILE A 33 43.57 -38.07 -9.02
CA ILE A 33 42.23 -37.59 -9.40
C ILE A 33 41.15 -38.54 -8.88
N GLN A 34 41.31 -39.84 -9.09
CA GLN A 34 40.27 -40.86 -8.82
C GLN A 34 40.14 -41.25 -7.35
N ILE A 35 41.22 -41.19 -6.57
CA ILE A 35 41.21 -41.64 -5.15
C ILE A 35 41.40 -40.45 -4.20
N ILE A 36 42.49 -39.68 -4.35
CA ILE A 36 42.81 -38.60 -3.40
C ILE A 36 41.81 -37.44 -3.50
N LYS A 37 41.45 -37.05 -4.72
CA LYS A 37 40.52 -35.93 -4.98
C LYS A 37 39.12 -36.41 -5.38
N ASN A 38 38.78 -37.68 -5.14
CA ASN A 38 37.48 -38.24 -5.50
C ASN A 38 36.32 -37.38 -4.98
N SER A 39 36.31 -37.11 -3.67
CA SER A 39 35.25 -36.34 -3.01
C SER A 39 35.11 -34.91 -3.54
N TYR A 40 36.24 -34.29 -3.93
CA TYR A 40 36.25 -32.94 -4.52
C TYR A 40 35.66 -32.93 -5.94
N TYR A 41 36.09 -33.85 -6.80
CA TYR A 41 35.60 -33.93 -8.18
C TYR A 41 34.19 -34.51 -8.28
N HIS A 42 33.79 -35.40 -7.37
CA HIS A 42 32.40 -35.83 -7.25
C HIS A 42 31.49 -34.65 -6.88
N LYS A 43 31.87 -33.83 -5.91
CA LYS A 43 31.08 -32.65 -5.53
C LYS A 43 30.93 -31.65 -6.68
N ILE A 44 32.00 -31.39 -7.43
CA ILE A 44 31.95 -30.53 -8.62
C ILE A 44 31.09 -31.16 -9.73
N SER A 45 31.16 -32.48 -9.91
CA SER A 45 30.30 -33.20 -10.86
C SER A 45 28.83 -33.15 -10.45
N ASP A 46 28.53 -33.25 -9.16
CA ASP A 46 27.18 -33.16 -8.62
C ASP A 46 26.65 -31.73 -8.79
N GLU A 47 27.45 -30.71 -8.48
CA GLU A 47 27.08 -29.31 -8.71
C GLU A 47 26.83 -28.98 -10.19
N ASN A 48 27.54 -29.65 -11.10
CA ASN A 48 27.34 -29.47 -12.55
C ASN A 48 26.19 -30.31 -13.13
N ARG A 49 25.87 -31.48 -12.55
CA ARG A 49 24.76 -32.34 -13.02
C ARG A 49 23.41 -31.94 -12.42
N ILE A 50 23.38 -31.27 -11.28
CA ILE A 50 22.14 -30.93 -10.57
C ILE A 50 21.68 -29.54 -10.96
N HIS A 51 20.52 -29.47 -11.63
CA HIS A 51 19.87 -28.22 -11.97
C HIS A 51 18.63 -28.00 -11.09
N PRO A 52 18.71 -27.16 -10.04
CA PRO A 52 17.56 -26.83 -9.21
C PRO A 52 16.64 -25.84 -9.93
N VAL A 53 15.36 -26.17 -10.01
CA VAL A 53 14.29 -25.31 -10.54
C VAL A 53 13.35 -24.95 -9.40
N ALA A 54 13.15 -23.65 -9.19
CA ALA A 54 12.23 -23.16 -8.16
C ALA A 54 10.78 -23.40 -8.60
N LEU A 55 9.99 -23.99 -7.71
CA LEU A 55 8.53 -24.09 -7.85
C LEU A 55 7.91 -22.91 -7.10
N ILE A 56 7.27 -21.99 -7.84
CA ILE A 56 6.70 -20.78 -7.25
C ILE A 56 5.48 -21.15 -6.40
N ALA A 57 5.42 -20.62 -5.17
CA ALA A 57 4.24 -20.75 -4.33
C ALA A 57 3.11 -19.84 -4.81
N PRO A 58 1.85 -20.34 -4.82
CA PRO A 58 0.71 -19.46 -5.03
C PRO A 58 0.65 -18.44 -3.90
N ARG A 59 0.61 -17.16 -4.27
CA ARG A 59 0.50 -16.05 -3.33
C ARG A 59 -0.89 -16.06 -2.66
N GLY A 60 -0.97 -15.74 -1.39
CA GLY A 60 -2.24 -15.65 -0.65
C GLY A 60 -3.23 -14.69 -1.30
N ILE A 61 -4.52 -15.00 -1.25
CA ILE A 61 -5.61 -14.19 -1.78
C ILE A 61 -5.97 -13.10 -0.76
N ILE A 62 -6.27 -11.89 -1.24
CA ILE A 62 -6.71 -10.78 -0.38
C ILE A 62 -8.21 -10.61 -0.56
N TYR A 63 -8.94 -10.61 0.55
CA TYR A 63 -10.38 -10.47 0.62
C TYR A 63 -10.80 -9.21 1.38
N ASP A 64 -12.01 -8.73 1.11
CA ASP A 64 -12.68 -7.73 1.95
C ASP A 64 -13.26 -8.38 3.22
N ARG A 65 -13.88 -7.57 4.08
CA ARG A 65 -14.45 -8.03 5.36
C ARG A 65 -15.62 -9.01 5.21
N GLU A 66 -16.25 -9.07 4.04
CA GLU A 66 -17.34 -9.99 3.67
C GLU A 66 -16.82 -11.21 2.87
N LYS A 67 -15.51 -11.38 2.76
CA LYS A 67 -14.84 -12.47 2.01
C LYS A 67 -15.05 -12.38 0.49
N LYS A 68 -15.38 -11.21 -0.05
CA LYS A 68 -15.30 -10.94 -1.49
C LYS A 68 -13.82 -10.76 -1.86
N ALA A 69 -13.35 -11.45 -2.90
CA ALA A 69 -11.95 -11.33 -3.31
C ALA A 69 -11.68 -9.92 -3.84
N LEU A 70 -10.58 -9.32 -3.38
CA LEU A 70 -10.03 -8.05 -3.86
C LEU A 70 -8.85 -8.30 -4.79
N VAL A 71 -7.96 -9.23 -4.39
CA VAL A 71 -6.80 -9.65 -5.17
C VAL A 71 -6.78 -11.16 -5.25
N SER A 72 -6.64 -11.67 -6.47
CA SER A 72 -6.62 -13.09 -6.79
C SER A 72 -5.38 -13.44 -7.63
N ASN A 73 -5.19 -14.71 -7.92
CA ASN A 73 -4.21 -15.16 -8.90
C ASN A 73 -4.95 -15.74 -10.10
N SER A 74 -4.57 -15.34 -11.31
CA SER A 74 -5.07 -15.91 -12.55
C SER A 74 -3.93 -16.58 -13.32
N PRO A 75 -4.19 -17.65 -14.08
CA PRO A 75 -3.20 -18.17 -15.01
C PRO A 75 -2.87 -17.10 -16.07
N SER A 76 -1.59 -16.98 -16.40
CA SER A 76 -1.06 -16.16 -17.48
C SER A 76 -0.18 -17.05 -18.34
N TYR A 77 -0.42 -17.02 -19.64
CA TYR A 77 0.35 -17.82 -20.59
C TYR A 77 1.54 -17.00 -21.08
N THR A 78 2.74 -17.53 -20.86
CA THR A 78 3.99 -16.95 -21.35
C THR A 78 4.48 -17.80 -22.50
N LEU A 79 4.67 -17.19 -23.67
CA LEU A 79 5.28 -17.86 -24.81
C LEU A 79 6.79 -17.96 -24.60
N SER A 80 7.28 -19.19 -24.61
CA SER A 80 8.69 -19.54 -24.48
C SER A 80 9.17 -20.29 -25.72
N VAL A 81 10.48 -20.29 -25.94
CA VAL A 81 11.12 -21.01 -27.03
C VAL A 81 12.38 -21.71 -26.57
N PHE A 82 12.63 -22.92 -27.07
CA PHE A 82 13.92 -23.59 -26.95
C PHE A 82 14.83 -23.23 -28.14
N PRO A 83 15.91 -22.44 -27.94
CA PRO A 83 16.74 -21.97 -29.04
C PRO A 83 17.32 -23.10 -29.90
N TYR A 84 17.67 -24.24 -29.29
CA TYR A 84 18.22 -25.38 -30.01
C TYR A 84 17.25 -26.03 -31.00
N GLN A 85 15.92 -25.89 -30.80
CA GLN A 85 14.90 -26.45 -31.69
C GLN A 85 14.53 -25.50 -32.83
N VAL A 86 14.69 -24.19 -32.61
CA VAL A 86 14.34 -23.16 -33.61
C VAL A 86 15.51 -22.81 -34.53
N ARG A 87 16.76 -22.85 -34.04
CA ARG A 87 17.93 -22.46 -34.85
C ARG A 87 18.19 -23.47 -35.97
N GLY A 88 18.33 -22.98 -37.21
CA GLY A 88 18.56 -23.78 -38.40
C GLY A 88 17.85 -23.23 -39.64
N ARG A 89 17.52 -24.09 -40.61
CA ARG A 89 16.87 -23.67 -41.88
C ARG A 89 15.47 -23.08 -41.71
N LYS A 90 14.74 -23.44 -40.64
CA LYS A 90 13.39 -22.96 -40.34
C LYS A 90 13.33 -21.74 -39.41
N GLN A 91 14.47 -21.26 -38.90
CA GLN A 91 14.50 -20.12 -37.97
C GLN A 91 13.81 -18.88 -38.56
N SER A 92 14.13 -18.52 -39.81
CA SER A 92 13.52 -17.33 -40.43
C SER A 92 12.01 -17.48 -40.56
N GLU A 93 11.51 -18.67 -40.86
CA GLU A 93 10.08 -18.94 -41.04
C GLU A 93 9.30 -18.87 -39.72
N VAL A 94 9.72 -19.64 -38.71
CA VAL A 94 9.10 -19.69 -37.37
C VAL A 94 8.99 -18.28 -36.80
N LEU A 95 10.07 -17.53 -36.92
CA LEU A 95 10.31 -16.32 -36.16
C LEU A 95 9.65 -15.12 -36.92
N ASN A 96 9.31 -15.30 -38.21
CA ASN A 96 8.43 -14.40 -38.99
C ASN A 96 6.96 -14.66 -38.69
N LYS A 97 6.54 -15.94 -38.60
CA LYS A 97 5.19 -16.31 -38.15
C LYS A 97 4.92 -15.74 -36.76
N LEU A 98 5.84 -15.93 -35.81
CA LEU A 98 5.73 -15.36 -34.47
C LEU A 98 5.69 -13.83 -34.47
N SER A 99 6.50 -13.16 -35.30
CA SER A 99 6.47 -11.70 -35.44
C SER A 99 5.09 -11.20 -35.88
N SER A 100 4.46 -11.88 -36.84
CA SER A 100 3.11 -11.54 -37.33
C SER A 100 2.01 -11.85 -36.32
N ILE A 101 2.09 -13.00 -35.62
CA ILE A 101 1.07 -13.42 -34.66
C ILE A 101 1.11 -12.58 -33.38
N LEU A 102 2.31 -12.22 -32.92
CA LEU A 102 2.51 -11.53 -31.63
C LEU A 102 2.56 -10.00 -31.74
N ASP A 103 2.55 -9.46 -32.96
CA ASP A 103 2.83 -8.05 -33.26
C ASP A 103 4.15 -7.57 -32.62
N LEU A 104 5.20 -8.39 -32.77
CA LEU A 104 6.54 -8.08 -32.25
C LEU A 104 7.50 -7.84 -33.40
N LYS A 105 8.40 -6.86 -33.24
CA LYS A 105 9.45 -6.61 -34.21
C LYS A 105 10.34 -7.84 -34.37
N ARG A 106 10.61 -8.22 -35.61
CA ARG A 106 11.48 -9.36 -35.92
C ARG A 106 12.86 -9.26 -35.25
N SER A 107 13.45 -8.07 -35.25
CA SER A 107 14.74 -7.78 -34.62
C SER A 107 14.75 -8.05 -33.10
N TYR A 108 13.62 -7.87 -32.41
CA TYR A 108 13.49 -8.19 -30.99
C TYR A 108 13.60 -9.71 -30.76
N LEU A 109 12.93 -10.50 -31.60
CA LEU A 109 12.94 -11.97 -31.49
C LEU A 109 14.30 -12.56 -31.84
N ASP A 110 14.95 -12.05 -32.90
CA ASP A 110 16.32 -12.48 -33.26
C ASP A 110 17.29 -12.16 -32.12
N GLY A 111 17.24 -10.94 -31.56
CA GLY A 111 18.09 -10.56 -30.42
C GLY A 111 17.86 -11.43 -29.18
N LYS A 112 16.61 -11.82 -28.88
CA LYS A 112 16.30 -12.74 -27.77
C LYS A 112 16.93 -14.12 -27.98
N LEU A 113 16.85 -14.66 -29.19
CA LEU A 113 17.44 -15.96 -29.52
C LEU A 113 18.97 -15.94 -29.49
N GLU A 114 19.60 -14.86 -29.97
CA GLU A 114 21.05 -14.69 -29.92
C GLU A 114 21.56 -14.62 -28.48
N VAL A 115 20.91 -13.81 -27.64
CA VAL A 115 21.31 -13.62 -26.23
C VAL A 115 21.20 -14.92 -25.43
N GLY A 116 20.17 -15.74 -25.64
CA GLY A 116 20.04 -17.00 -24.92
C GLY A 116 20.62 -18.23 -25.62
N TRP A 117 21.30 -18.07 -26.77
CA TRP A 117 22.01 -19.18 -27.42
C TRP A 117 23.09 -19.86 -26.55
N PRO A 118 23.85 -19.15 -25.70
CA PRO A 118 24.78 -19.80 -24.77
C PRO A 118 24.08 -20.85 -23.89
N GLU A 119 22.82 -20.61 -23.52
CA GLU A 119 21.96 -21.49 -22.74
C GLU A 119 20.87 -22.15 -23.61
N ARG A 120 21.21 -22.53 -24.85
CA ARG A 120 20.26 -23.00 -25.87
C ARG A 120 19.29 -24.12 -25.51
N TYR A 121 19.51 -24.86 -24.41
CA TYR A 121 18.61 -25.91 -23.91
C TYR A 121 17.65 -25.41 -22.82
N GLN A 122 17.81 -24.18 -22.35
CA GLN A 122 16.86 -23.50 -21.48
C GLN A 122 15.83 -22.76 -22.32
N ALA A 123 14.62 -22.67 -21.79
CA ALA A 123 13.53 -21.94 -22.40
C ALA A 123 13.75 -20.43 -22.27
N ILE A 124 13.67 -19.70 -23.39
CA ILE A 124 13.70 -18.24 -23.41
C ILE A 124 12.28 -17.72 -23.52
N LYS A 125 11.88 -16.86 -22.58
CA LYS A 125 10.60 -16.16 -22.61
C LYS A 125 10.60 -15.09 -23.70
N LEU A 126 9.70 -15.23 -24.66
CA LEU A 126 9.52 -14.29 -25.79
C LEU A 126 8.51 -13.20 -25.45
N LYS A 127 7.33 -13.58 -24.95
CA LYS A 127 6.24 -12.65 -24.59
C LYS A 127 5.46 -13.23 -23.40
N ARG A 128 5.23 -12.41 -22.37
CA ARG A 128 4.37 -12.77 -21.22
C ARG A 128 2.95 -12.26 -21.46
N ASP A 129 1.99 -12.86 -20.76
CA ASP A 129 0.58 -12.42 -20.75
C ASP A 129 -0.05 -12.44 -22.15
N VAL A 130 0.17 -13.55 -22.86
CA VAL A 130 -0.43 -13.79 -24.18
C VAL A 130 -1.91 -14.07 -24.01
N ASP A 131 -2.75 -13.36 -24.78
CA ASP A 131 -4.19 -13.55 -24.76
C ASP A 131 -4.58 -14.95 -25.27
N PHE A 132 -5.76 -15.41 -24.83
CA PHE A 132 -6.22 -16.77 -25.13
C PHE A 132 -6.40 -17.00 -26.64
N SER A 133 -6.81 -15.98 -27.41
CA SER A 133 -6.91 -16.08 -28.87
C SER A 133 -5.56 -16.35 -29.53
N THR A 134 -4.53 -15.58 -29.17
CA THR A 134 -3.16 -15.82 -29.68
C THR A 134 -2.61 -17.16 -29.22
N LEU A 135 -2.93 -17.61 -28.00
CA LEU A 135 -2.59 -18.96 -27.56
C LEU A 135 -3.17 -20.02 -28.49
N CYS A 136 -4.47 -19.95 -28.79
CA CYS A 136 -5.12 -20.92 -29.68
C CYS A 136 -4.47 -20.94 -31.07
N VAL A 137 -4.18 -19.76 -31.64
CA VAL A 137 -3.56 -19.65 -32.98
C VAL A 137 -2.17 -20.30 -33.02
N ILE A 138 -1.37 -20.15 -31.96
CA ILE A 138 -0.04 -20.75 -31.88
C ILE A 138 -0.12 -22.27 -31.66
N GLU A 139 -1.01 -22.73 -30.78
CA GLU A 139 -1.21 -24.16 -30.52
C GLU A 139 -1.77 -24.91 -31.75
N GLU A 140 -2.63 -24.28 -32.57
CA GLU A 140 -3.07 -24.85 -33.85
C GLU A 140 -1.91 -25.06 -34.84
N GLN A 141 -0.84 -24.26 -34.73
CA GLN A 141 0.34 -24.31 -35.59
C GLN A 141 1.55 -24.98 -34.92
N ASN A 142 1.34 -25.75 -33.86
CA ASN A 142 2.44 -26.33 -33.05
C ASN A 142 3.42 -27.17 -33.89
N GLU A 143 2.95 -27.89 -34.92
CA GLU A 143 3.82 -28.63 -35.85
C GLU A 143 4.79 -27.72 -36.63
N ASP A 144 4.31 -26.55 -37.06
CA ASP A 144 5.08 -25.56 -37.81
C ASP A 144 5.99 -24.71 -36.90
N LEU A 145 5.61 -24.56 -35.64
CA LEU A 145 6.29 -23.76 -34.62
C LEU A 145 7.09 -24.64 -33.66
N ALA A 146 7.75 -25.67 -34.18
CA ALA A 146 8.53 -26.62 -33.39
C ALA A 146 9.52 -25.91 -32.44
N GLY A 147 9.39 -26.21 -31.14
CA GLY A 147 10.20 -25.64 -30.07
C GLY A 147 9.68 -24.34 -29.46
N VAL A 148 8.53 -23.86 -29.93
CA VAL A 148 7.73 -22.81 -29.29
C VAL A 148 6.65 -23.47 -28.44
N PHE A 149 6.46 -23.00 -27.21
CA PHE A 149 5.46 -23.55 -26.30
C PHE A 149 5.02 -22.51 -25.27
N PHE A 150 3.91 -22.78 -24.57
CA PHE A 150 3.44 -21.92 -23.49
C PHE A 150 3.82 -22.46 -22.11
N GLU A 151 4.35 -21.57 -21.28
CA GLU A 151 4.47 -21.76 -19.84
C GLU A 151 3.27 -21.12 -19.15
N THR A 152 2.58 -21.87 -18.30
CA THR A 152 1.54 -21.30 -17.44
C THR A 152 2.18 -20.75 -16.18
N GLU A 153 2.07 -19.44 -15.98
CA GLU A 153 2.51 -18.75 -14.77
C GLU A 153 1.30 -18.20 -13.99
N LEU A 154 1.45 -18.03 -12.68
CA LEU A 154 0.46 -17.30 -11.89
C LEU A 154 0.72 -15.80 -12.00
N LYS A 155 -0.27 -15.07 -12.52
CA LYS A 155 -0.29 -13.61 -12.54
C LYS A 155 -1.18 -13.10 -11.42
N ARG A 156 -0.72 -12.06 -10.73
CA ARG A 156 -1.51 -11.36 -9.72
C ARG A 156 -2.60 -10.54 -10.42
N ARG A 157 -3.85 -10.70 -10.00
CA ARG A 157 -5.01 -10.02 -10.60
C ARG A 157 -5.76 -9.22 -9.54
N TYR A 158 -5.87 -7.93 -9.76
CA TYR A 158 -6.64 -7.00 -8.93
C TYR A 158 -8.02 -6.85 -9.55
N LEU A 159 -9.06 -7.20 -8.79
CA LEU A 159 -10.43 -7.30 -9.31
C LEU A 159 -11.13 -5.94 -9.42
N GLN A 160 -10.64 -4.97 -8.66
CA GLN A 160 -11.02 -3.55 -8.76
C GLN A 160 -9.95 -2.81 -9.56
N LYS A 161 -10.27 -1.64 -10.11
CA LYS A 161 -9.34 -0.84 -10.92
C LYS A 161 -8.85 0.37 -10.14
N ASP A 162 -9.70 1.37 -10.01
CA ASP A 162 -9.30 2.77 -9.83
C ASP A 162 -8.60 3.07 -8.48
N TRP A 163 -9.04 2.49 -7.37
CA TRP A 163 -8.43 2.71 -6.04
C TRP A 163 -7.36 1.69 -5.61
N THR A 164 -7.08 0.67 -6.42
CA THR A 164 -6.24 -0.47 -5.98
C THR A 164 -4.80 -0.09 -5.70
N GLY A 165 -4.23 0.81 -6.48
CA GLY A 165 -2.81 1.17 -6.41
C GLY A 165 -2.37 1.92 -5.13
N SER A 166 -3.26 2.68 -4.52
CA SER A 166 -2.96 3.45 -3.30
C SER A 166 -3.12 2.62 -2.02
N LEU A 167 -4.09 1.70 -2.01
CA LEU A 167 -4.43 0.85 -0.87
C LEU A 167 -3.79 -0.54 -0.94
N LEU A 168 -4.16 -1.35 -1.95
CA LEU A 168 -3.67 -2.71 -2.11
C LEU A 168 -2.21 -2.71 -2.57
N GLY A 169 -1.84 -1.71 -3.38
CA GLY A 169 -0.53 -1.62 -4.01
C GLY A 169 -0.37 -2.68 -5.10
N TYR A 170 0.88 -3.02 -5.41
CA TYR A 170 1.18 -3.96 -6.49
C TYR A 170 2.40 -4.81 -6.18
N VAL A 171 2.55 -5.89 -6.96
CA VAL A 171 3.72 -6.77 -6.94
C VAL A 171 4.64 -6.44 -8.10
N GLY A 172 5.94 -6.66 -7.93
CA GLY A 172 6.95 -6.40 -8.94
C GLY A 172 8.24 -7.15 -8.67
N LYS A 173 9.17 -7.12 -9.62
CA LYS A 173 10.51 -7.68 -9.40
C LYS A 173 11.29 -6.80 -8.43
N LYS A 174 12.10 -7.41 -7.58
CA LYS A 174 13.02 -6.66 -6.72
C LYS A 174 14.02 -5.90 -7.61
N PRO A 175 14.34 -4.62 -7.33
CA PRO A 175 15.49 -3.98 -7.95
C PRO A 175 16.73 -4.83 -7.66
N ALA A 176 17.58 -5.07 -8.65
CA ALA A 176 18.78 -5.89 -8.48
C ALA A 176 19.69 -5.28 -7.39
N GLN A 177 19.54 -5.76 -6.14
CA GLN A 177 20.56 -5.59 -5.12
C GLN A 177 21.57 -6.71 -5.30
N ILE A 178 22.80 -6.29 -5.58
CA ILE A 178 24.01 -7.10 -5.70
C ILE A 178 24.15 -7.89 -4.40
N ASN A 179 23.83 -9.19 -4.38
CA ASN A 179 24.37 -10.25 -3.49
C ASN A 179 23.45 -11.48 -3.30
N ASP A 180 22.60 -11.86 -4.26
CA ASP A 180 22.04 -13.23 -4.23
C ASP A 180 23.09 -14.23 -4.74
N THR A 181 23.69 -14.95 -3.79
CA THR A 181 24.68 -16.02 -3.99
C THR A 181 24.10 -17.25 -4.69
N ILE A 182 22.79 -17.28 -4.88
CA ILE A 182 22.09 -18.31 -5.64
C ILE A 182 21.73 -17.71 -7.00
N LYS A 183 22.40 -18.18 -8.07
CA LYS A 183 21.98 -17.97 -9.47
C LYS A 183 20.66 -18.69 -9.78
N THR A 184 19.70 -18.69 -8.86
CA THR A 184 18.32 -18.97 -9.19
C THR A 184 17.83 -17.77 -9.97
N GLN A 185 17.48 -17.97 -11.23
CA GLN A 185 16.69 -17.01 -12.00
C GLN A 185 15.33 -16.84 -11.28
N THR A 186 15.28 -16.09 -10.18
CA THR A 186 14.06 -15.93 -9.39
C THR A 186 13.14 -15.00 -10.17
N THR A 187 12.11 -15.62 -10.76
CA THR A 187 10.92 -14.97 -11.31
C THR A 187 9.96 -14.52 -10.19
N GLU A 188 10.41 -14.58 -8.94
CA GLU A 188 9.65 -14.23 -7.76
C GLU A 188 9.26 -12.75 -7.76
N LEU A 189 7.99 -12.50 -7.46
CA LEU A 189 7.42 -11.17 -7.35
C LEU A 189 7.28 -10.80 -5.88
N PHE A 190 7.64 -9.56 -5.57
CA PHE A 190 7.61 -8.98 -4.23
C PHE A 190 6.56 -7.89 -4.19
N GLY A 191 5.88 -7.74 -3.05
CA GLY A 191 5.05 -6.58 -2.78
C GLY A 191 5.88 -5.29 -2.78
N ILE A 192 5.55 -4.36 -3.68
CA ILE A 192 6.27 -3.09 -3.85
C ILE A 192 5.59 -1.94 -3.09
N LYS A 193 4.26 -1.99 -2.95
CA LYS A 193 3.46 -0.95 -2.31
C LYS A 193 2.25 -1.54 -1.57
N GLY A 194 1.62 -0.73 -0.72
CA GLY A 194 0.32 -1.03 -0.11
C GLY A 194 0.33 -2.27 0.78
N ILE A 195 -0.84 -2.92 0.89
CA ILE A 195 -1.03 -4.20 1.57
C ILE A 195 -0.08 -5.28 1.02
N GLU A 196 0.11 -5.32 -0.29
CA GLU A 196 1.01 -6.30 -0.93
C GLU A 196 2.43 -6.21 -0.37
N LYS A 197 2.95 -4.99 -0.13
CA LYS A 197 4.25 -4.79 0.50
C LYS A 197 4.24 -5.03 2.01
N ARG A 198 3.22 -4.53 2.72
CA ARG A 198 3.15 -4.66 4.17
C ARG A 198 3.18 -6.13 4.59
N TYR A 199 2.40 -6.95 3.90
CA TYR A 199 2.20 -8.37 4.21
C TYR A 199 2.90 -9.30 3.22
N ASP A 200 3.95 -8.84 2.56
CA ASP A 200 4.64 -9.63 1.53
C ASP A 200 5.13 -10.98 2.07
N ASN A 201 5.67 -10.99 3.29
CA ASN A 201 6.17 -12.21 3.92
C ASN A 201 5.07 -13.25 4.15
N ASP A 202 3.88 -12.81 4.54
CA ASP A 202 2.74 -13.70 4.78
C ASP A 202 2.12 -14.16 3.45
N LEU A 203 1.96 -13.23 2.50
CA LEU A 203 1.32 -13.47 1.22
C LEU A 203 2.15 -14.36 0.29
N ARG A 204 3.48 -14.23 0.26
CA ARG A 204 4.35 -14.87 -0.75
C ARG A 204 4.43 -16.38 -0.63
N GLY A 205 4.22 -16.92 0.57
CA GLY A 205 4.37 -18.35 0.82
C GLY A 205 5.84 -18.78 0.77
N GLN A 206 6.06 -20.09 0.62
CA GLN A 206 7.39 -20.69 0.60
C GLN A 206 7.61 -21.42 -0.72
N ILE A 207 8.66 -21.04 -1.45
CA ILE A 207 9.02 -21.67 -2.72
C ILE A 207 9.37 -23.15 -2.50
N GLY A 208 8.95 -23.97 -3.45
CA GLY A 208 9.41 -25.35 -3.58
C GLY A 208 10.66 -25.41 -4.45
N ILE A 209 11.31 -26.57 -4.48
CA ILE A 209 12.46 -26.82 -5.33
C ILE A 209 12.29 -28.20 -5.95
N LYS A 210 12.39 -28.27 -7.27
CA LYS A 210 12.48 -29.51 -8.04
C LYS A 210 13.89 -29.63 -8.61
N TYR A 211 14.49 -30.80 -8.51
CA TYR A 211 15.85 -31.05 -8.98
C TYR A 211 15.81 -31.88 -10.26
N TYR A 212 16.47 -31.38 -11.31
CA TYR A 212 16.66 -32.10 -12.56
C TYR A 212 18.13 -32.51 -12.70
N GLU A 213 18.36 -33.65 -13.34
CA GLU A 213 19.68 -34.03 -13.82
C GLU A 213 19.91 -33.41 -15.21
N VAL A 214 21.06 -32.77 -15.42
CA VAL A 214 21.44 -32.16 -16.69
C VAL A 214 22.74 -32.75 -17.23
N SER A 215 22.79 -32.92 -18.55
CA SER A 215 24.02 -33.28 -19.26
C SER A 215 25.03 -32.12 -19.27
N ALA A 216 26.29 -32.41 -19.65
CA ALA A 216 27.36 -31.41 -19.77
C ALA A 216 27.06 -30.24 -20.72
N VAL A 217 26.09 -30.41 -21.63
CA VAL A 217 25.61 -29.36 -22.55
C VAL A 217 24.36 -28.63 -22.05
N GLY A 218 23.80 -28.99 -20.89
CA GLY A 218 22.64 -28.34 -20.27
C GLY A 218 21.28 -28.94 -20.61
N LYS A 219 21.24 -30.07 -21.35
CA LYS A 219 19.98 -30.79 -21.63
C LYS A 219 19.49 -31.51 -20.36
N ILE A 220 18.24 -31.26 -19.97
CA ILE A 220 17.53 -31.97 -18.90
C ILE A 220 17.36 -33.45 -19.29
N LEU A 221 17.88 -34.35 -18.46
CA LEU A 221 17.80 -35.81 -18.63
C LEU A 221 16.60 -36.41 -17.89
N GLY A 222 16.15 -35.76 -16.80
CA GLY A 222 15.00 -36.20 -16.02
C GLY A 222 15.04 -35.66 -14.59
N ASP A 223 14.12 -36.14 -13.75
CA ASP A 223 14.09 -35.84 -12.32
C ASP A 223 15.28 -36.49 -11.62
N LEU A 224 15.91 -35.79 -10.68
CA LEU A 224 17.03 -36.34 -9.90
C LEU A 224 16.49 -37.19 -8.75
N GLU A 225 16.47 -38.51 -8.91
CA GLU A 225 15.91 -39.46 -7.92
C GLU A 225 16.56 -39.34 -6.53
N GLU A 226 17.84 -38.99 -6.47
CA GLU A 226 18.62 -38.86 -5.22
C GLU A 226 18.16 -37.68 -4.34
N LYS A 227 17.51 -36.65 -4.89
CA LYS A 227 17.00 -35.51 -4.13
C LYS A 227 15.48 -35.42 -4.20
N LYS A 228 14.85 -35.38 -3.02
CA LYS A 228 13.40 -35.18 -2.91
C LYS A 228 13.02 -33.78 -3.39
N THR A 229 11.97 -33.73 -4.22
CA THR A 229 11.29 -32.48 -4.57
C THR A 229 10.64 -31.90 -3.31
N VAL A 230 10.89 -30.62 -3.05
CA VAL A 230 10.22 -29.85 -2.01
C VAL A 230 9.04 -29.14 -2.67
N LEU A 231 7.82 -29.44 -2.25
CA LEU A 231 6.62 -28.79 -2.81
C LEU A 231 6.47 -27.37 -2.25
N PRO A 232 6.01 -26.42 -3.08
CA PRO A 232 5.73 -25.07 -2.61
C PRO A 232 4.57 -25.04 -1.64
N THR A 233 4.62 -24.12 -0.66
CA THR A 233 3.52 -23.85 0.26
C THR A 233 2.87 -22.52 -0.08
N LYS A 234 1.55 -22.53 -0.33
CA LYS A 234 0.74 -21.32 -0.55
C LYS A 234 0.92 -20.32 0.60
N GLY A 235 1.00 -19.03 0.29
CA GLY A 235 0.99 -17.98 1.31
C GLY A 235 -0.37 -17.78 1.97
N SER A 236 -0.37 -17.07 3.09
CA SER A 236 -1.54 -16.83 3.92
C SER A 236 -2.56 -15.95 3.19
N ASP A 237 -3.83 -16.34 3.22
CA ASP A 237 -4.90 -15.48 2.73
C ASP A 237 -5.16 -14.36 3.76
N LEU A 238 -5.42 -13.15 3.30
CA LEU A 238 -5.71 -12.00 4.16
C LEU A 238 -7.17 -11.59 4.01
N ILE A 239 -7.82 -11.33 5.12
CA ILE A 239 -9.15 -10.72 5.17
C ILE A 239 -8.96 -9.32 5.74
N LEU A 240 -9.29 -8.32 4.94
CA LEU A 240 -9.19 -6.93 5.33
C LEU A 240 -10.45 -6.46 6.07
N THR A 241 -10.33 -5.34 6.78
CA THR A 241 -11.42 -4.61 7.44
C THR A 241 -12.25 -3.79 6.45
N ILE A 242 -11.70 -3.54 5.25
CA ILE A 242 -12.35 -2.84 4.14
C ILE A 242 -13.70 -3.48 3.80
N ASP A 243 -14.72 -2.63 3.66
CA ASP A 243 -16.01 -3.01 3.09
C ASP A 243 -16.05 -2.58 1.63
N LEU A 244 -16.06 -3.54 0.69
CA LEU A 244 -15.97 -3.25 -0.75
C LEU A 244 -17.09 -2.33 -1.24
N ASP A 245 -18.31 -2.47 -0.70
CA ASP A 245 -19.44 -1.68 -1.17
C ASP A 245 -19.33 -0.23 -0.69
N LEU A 246 -18.83 0.00 0.54
CA LEU A 246 -18.54 1.35 1.06
C LEU A 246 -17.35 1.98 0.34
N GLN A 247 -16.29 1.21 0.08
CA GLN A 247 -15.11 1.66 -0.64
C GLN A 247 -15.47 2.21 -2.03
N ASN A 248 -16.28 1.46 -2.79
CA ASN A 248 -16.74 1.89 -4.12
C ASN A 248 -17.71 3.08 -4.05
N THR A 249 -18.54 3.15 -2.99
CA THR A 249 -19.44 4.30 -2.77
C THR A 249 -18.64 5.57 -2.49
N ALA A 250 -17.60 5.49 -1.66
CA ALA A 250 -16.70 6.61 -1.36
C ALA A 250 -15.92 7.08 -2.60
N GLU A 251 -15.43 6.15 -3.42
CA GLU A 251 -14.77 6.50 -4.68
C GLU A 251 -15.72 7.21 -5.65
N MET A 252 -16.94 6.70 -5.82
CA MET A 252 -17.96 7.32 -6.66
C MET A 252 -18.32 8.72 -6.16
N ALA A 253 -18.48 8.90 -4.84
CA ALA A 253 -18.79 10.20 -4.24
C ALA A 253 -17.65 11.21 -4.44
N LEU A 254 -16.40 10.77 -4.44
CA LEU A 254 -15.24 11.58 -4.83
C LEU A 254 -15.10 11.74 -6.36
N GLY A 255 -15.89 11.03 -7.16
CA GLY A 255 -15.78 10.91 -8.62
C GLY A 255 -15.71 12.25 -9.37
N HIS A 256 -16.41 13.27 -8.86
CA HIS A 256 -16.46 14.60 -9.47
C HIS A 256 -15.24 15.49 -9.21
N TYR A 257 -14.40 15.13 -8.23
CA TYR A 257 -13.27 15.96 -7.81
C TYR A 257 -11.95 15.44 -8.36
N GLU A 258 -11.01 16.33 -8.65
CA GLU A 258 -9.71 15.94 -9.19
C GLU A 258 -8.86 15.17 -8.18
N SER A 259 -8.83 15.61 -6.92
CA SER A 259 -7.94 15.05 -5.90
C SER A 259 -8.54 15.15 -4.50
N GLY A 260 -8.24 14.15 -3.66
CA GLY A 260 -8.77 14.08 -2.30
C GLY A 260 -8.62 12.70 -1.68
N CYS A 261 -9.16 12.53 -0.48
CA CYS A 261 -9.21 11.25 0.19
C CYS A 261 -10.43 11.09 1.08
N VAL A 262 -10.82 9.84 1.30
CA VAL A 262 -11.85 9.44 2.25
C VAL A 262 -11.28 8.34 3.14
N ILE A 263 -11.45 8.49 4.44
CA ILE A 263 -11.16 7.44 5.43
C ILE A 263 -12.44 7.21 6.22
N ALA A 264 -12.89 5.97 6.32
CA ALA A 264 -13.92 5.60 7.29
C ALA A 264 -13.37 4.53 8.23
N MET A 265 -13.57 4.70 9.53
CA MET A 265 -13.07 3.79 10.55
C MET A 265 -14.06 3.58 11.69
N ASP A 266 -13.99 2.42 12.32
CA ASP A 266 -14.66 2.15 13.59
C ASP A 266 -13.81 2.76 14.73
N PRO A 267 -14.34 3.76 15.47
CA PRO A 267 -13.57 4.45 16.51
C PRO A 267 -13.24 3.57 17.73
N LYS A 268 -13.95 2.45 17.93
CA LYS A 268 -13.80 1.54 19.08
C LYS A 268 -12.75 0.46 18.84
N THR A 269 -12.46 0.16 17.58
CA THR A 269 -11.57 -0.94 17.19
C THR A 269 -10.35 -0.48 16.40
N GLY A 270 -10.45 0.67 15.72
CA GLY A 270 -9.47 1.09 14.73
C GLY A 270 -9.60 0.37 13.38
N GLU A 271 -10.63 -0.45 13.16
CA GLU A 271 -10.86 -1.09 11.86
C GLU A 271 -11.12 -0.01 10.79
N ILE A 272 -10.29 0.03 9.74
CA ILE A 272 -10.49 0.92 8.59
C ILE A 272 -11.45 0.27 7.58
N LEU A 273 -12.66 0.82 7.48
CA LEU A 273 -13.71 0.32 6.60
C LEU A 273 -13.58 0.85 5.17
N VAL A 274 -13.06 2.06 5.02
CA VAL A 274 -12.83 2.75 3.74
C VAL A 274 -11.51 3.48 3.79
N MET A 275 -10.72 3.39 2.72
CA MET A 275 -9.53 4.21 2.49
C MET A 275 -9.38 4.50 1.00
N VAL A 276 -9.87 5.65 0.55
CA VAL A 276 -9.78 6.11 -0.84
C VAL A 276 -8.77 7.25 -0.93
N SER A 277 -7.84 7.16 -1.87
CA SER A 277 -6.92 8.25 -2.23
C SER A 277 -7.05 8.51 -3.73
N LYS A 278 -7.44 9.72 -4.10
CA LYS A 278 -7.72 10.14 -5.47
C LYS A 278 -6.73 11.22 -5.95
N PRO A 279 -6.23 11.16 -7.21
CA PRO A 279 -6.41 10.06 -8.16
C PRO A 279 -5.73 8.77 -7.67
N GLY A 280 -6.35 7.64 -7.99
CA GLY A 280 -5.74 6.32 -7.82
C GLY A 280 -5.13 5.82 -9.12
N PHE A 281 -4.75 4.55 -9.16
CA PHE A 281 -4.28 3.87 -10.37
C PHE A 281 -4.55 2.37 -10.30
N ASP A 282 -4.64 1.73 -11.47
CA ASP A 282 -4.85 0.30 -11.59
C ASP A 282 -3.55 -0.49 -11.32
N SER A 283 -3.55 -1.30 -10.25
CA SER A 283 -2.43 -2.18 -9.90
C SER A 283 -2.13 -3.25 -10.95
N ASN A 284 -3.08 -3.59 -11.83
CA ASN A 284 -2.86 -4.53 -12.92
C ASN A 284 -1.82 -4.01 -13.93
N LEU A 285 -1.61 -2.70 -14.03
CA LEU A 285 -0.56 -2.09 -14.86
C LEU A 285 0.85 -2.59 -14.51
N PHE A 286 1.07 -2.91 -13.22
CA PHE A 286 2.36 -3.38 -12.71
C PHE A 286 2.46 -4.92 -12.65
N SER A 287 1.34 -5.62 -12.87
CA SER A 287 1.31 -7.09 -12.86
C SER A 287 1.75 -7.70 -14.19
N GLY A 288 1.80 -6.89 -15.27
CA GLY A 288 2.28 -7.25 -16.60
C GLY A 288 3.61 -6.58 -16.95
N ILE A 289 3.81 -6.30 -18.25
CA ILE A 289 4.93 -5.48 -18.73
C ILE A 289 4.48 -4.02 -18.69
N LEU A 290 5.07 -3.24 -17.77
CA LEU A 290 4.84 -1.80 -17.73
C LEU A 290 5.64 -1.12 -18.85
N THR A 291 4.97 -0.36 -19.70
CA THR A 291 5.64 0.46 -20.71
C THR A 291 6.25 1.70 -20.06
N GLU A 292 7.35 2.18 -20.62
CA GLU A 292 8.03 3.40 -20.16
C GLU A 292 7.09 4.60 -20.20
N GLU A 293 6.30 4.73 -21.27
CA GLU A 293 5.25 5.74 -21.42
C GLU A 293 4.23 5.73 -20.27
N LYS A 294 3.73 4.55 -19.88
CA LYS A 294 2.73 4.45 -18.81
C LYS A 294 3.34 4.73 -17.43
N TRP A 295 4.60 4.37 -17.23
CA TRP A 295 5.34 4.76 -16.03
C TRP A 295 5.56 6.27 -15.96
N GLU A 296 5.95 6.90 -17.07
CA GLU A 296 6.13 8.35 -17.15
C GLU A 296 4.81 9.08 -16.91
N GLU A 297 3.69 8.61 -17.49
CA GLU A 297 2.35 9.13 -17.23
C GLU A 297 2.00 9.13 -15.73
N LEU A 298 2.27 8.03 -15.01
CA LEU A 298 1.95 7.94 -13.58
C LEU A 298 2.92 8.72 -12.68
N SER A 299 4.22 8.73 -13.03
CA SER A 299 5.27 9.30 -12.18
C SER A 299 5.41 10.81 -12.33
N SER A 300 5.14 11.35 -13.52
CA SER A 300 5.18 12.79 -13.81
C SER A 300 3.81 13.48 -13.64
N HIS A 301 2.73 12.73 -13.38
CA HIS A 301 1.39 13.29 -13.30
C HIS A 301 1.30 14.43 -12.25
N PRO A 302 0.75 15.61 -12.60
CA PRO A 302 0.65 16.75 -11.67
C PRO A 302 -0.09 16.43 -10.38
N GLN A 303 -1.18 15.64 -10.48
CA GLN A 303 -2.00 15.22 -9.33
C GLN A 303 -1.43 14.02 -8.54
N ARG A 304 -0.22 13.53 -8.87
CA ARG A 304 0.52 12.52 -8.09
C ARG A 304 -0.31 11.28 -7.68
N PRO A 305 -0.80 10.45 -8.61
CA PRO A 305 -1.61 9.25 -8.32
C PRO A 305 -0.86 8.18 -7.51
N LEU A 306 0.49 8.22 -7.52
CA LEU A 306 1.31 7.34 -6.71
C LEU A 306 1.34 7.75 -5.22
N LEU A 307 0.83 8.92 -4.83
CA LEU A 307 0.75 9.34 -3.44
C LEU A 307 -0.50 8.74 -2.77
N ASN A 308 -0.35 8.09 -1.62
CA ASN A 308 -1.49 7.77 -0.78
C ASN A 308 -1.81 8.96 0.15
N ARG A 309 -2.75 9.81 -0.26
CA ARG A 309 -3.13 11.03 0.44
C ARG A 309 -3.63 10.79 1.87
N CYS A 310 -4.21 9.62 2.15
CA CYS A 310 -4.73 9.27 3.48
C CYS A 310 -3.63 9.25 4.56
N ILE A 311 -2.44 8.79 4.19
CA ILE A 311 -1.35 8.49 5.13
C ILE A 311 -0.05 9.25 4.80
N GLN A 312 0.06 9.83 3.60
CA GLN A 312 1.25 10.55 3.12
C GLN A 312 0.96 12.01 2.78
N GLY A 313 -0.31 12.38 2.57
CA GLY A 313 -0.69 13.78 2.34
C GLY A 313 -0.58 14.56 3.65
N LEU A 314 0.09 15.71 3.60
CA LEU A 314 0.24 16.61 4.75
C LEU A 314 -0.53 17.89 4.44
N TYR A 315 -1.58 18.15 5.21
CA TYR A 315 -2.50 19.25 4.97
C TYR A 315 -2.67 20.09 6.23
N PRO A 316 -2.85 21.42 6.11
CA PRO A 316 -3.34 22.20 7.22
C PRO A 316 -4.72 21.67 7.64
N PRO A 317 -4.95 21.32 8.91
CA PRO A 317 -6.23 20.76 9.34
C PRO A 317 -7.35 21.80 9.37
N GLY A 318 -7.01 23.09 9.37
CA GLY A 318 -7.96 24.19 9.45
C GLY A 318 -8.92 24.02 10.63
N SER A 319 -10.18 24.43 10.42
CA SER A 319 -11.20 24.44 11.49
C SER A 319 -11.48 23.07 12.15
N THR A 320 -11.02 21.94 11.60
CA THR A 320 -11.12 20.65 12.28
C THR A 320 -10.24 20.57 13.55
N LEU A 321 -9.13 21.34 13.62
CA LEU A 321 -8.23 21.35 14.77
C LEU A 321 -8.68 22.30 15.89
N LYS A 322 -9.68 23.16 15.67
CA LYS A 322 -10.26 24.01 16.72
C LYS A 322 -10.68 23.22 17.96
N LEU A 323 -11.04 21.95 17.80
CA LEU A 323 -11.39 21.07 18.91
C LEU A 323 -10.22 20.79 19.86
N LEU A 324 -8.98 20.73 19.35
CA LEU A 324 -7.80 20.65 20.21
C LEU A 324 -7.74 21.89 21.11
N THR A 325 -7.88 23.08 20.53
CA THR A 325 -7.84 24.36 21.26
C THR A 325 -8.99 24.45 22.28
N ALA A 326 -10.21 24.09 21.89
CA ALA A 326 -11.39 24.06 22.76
C ALA A 326 -11.21 23.08 23.94
N ALA A 327 -10.87 21.83 23.65
CA ALA A 327 -10.72 20.79 24.66
C ALA A 327 -9.59 21.11 25.64
N SER A 328 -8.45 21.60 25.13
CA SER A 328 -7.32 22.00 25.97
C SER A 328 -7.67 23.16 26.89
N ALA A 329 -8.38 24.18 26.40
CA ALA A 329 -8.77 25.32 27.22
C ALA A 329 -9.84 24.98 28.27
N LEU A 330 -10.74 24.04 27.98
CA LEU A 330 -11.67 23.48 28.96
C LEU A 330 -10.94 22.69 30.05
N GLU A 331 -9.98 21.85 29.67
CA GLU A 331 -9.22 21.01 30.59
C GLU A 331 -8.34 21.84 31.53
N GLU A 332 -7.75 22.93 31.01
CA GLU A 332 -6.97 23.90 31.79
C GLU A 332 -7.83 24.85 32.64
N GLY A 333 -9.18 24.77 32.54
CA GLY A 333 -10.09 25.66 33.25
C GLY A 333 -10.04 27.13 32.82
N ILE A 334 -9.48 27.42 31.62
CA ILE A 334 -9.36 28.78 31.07
C ILE A 334 -10.74 29.32 30.67
N ILE A 335 -11.63 28.43 30.23
CA ILE A 335 -13.03 28.71 29.90
C ILE A 335 -13.94 27.61 30.45
N GLY A 336 -15.23 27.92 30.60
CA GLY A 336 -16.30 26.96 30.76
C GLY A 336 -17.15 26.85 29.48
N PRO A 337 -18.14 25.93 29.46
CA PRO A 337 -19.01 25.73 28.29
C PRO A 337 -19.81 27.00 27.92
N ASN A 338 -20.26 27.75 28.92
CA ASN A 338 -21.10 28.94 28.74
C ASN A 338 -20.26 30.25 28.68
N THR A 339 -18.93 30.15 28.53
CA THR A 339 -18.07 31.33 28.49
C THR A 339 -18.23 32.03 27.15
N CYS A 340 -18.76 33.26 27.17
CA CYS A 340 -18.73 34.13 26.00
C CYS A 340 -17.47 35.00 26.02
N LEU A 341 -16.70 34.97 24.94
CA LEU A 341 -15.56 35.87 24.73
C LEU A 341 -16.01 37.21 24.10
N SER A 342 -15.06 38.07 23.73
CA SER A 342 -15.41 39.33 23.07
C SER A 342 -16.18 39.04 21.78
N PRO A 343 -17.27 39.79 21.49
CA PRO A 343 -18.13 39.53 20.35
C PRO A 343 -17.35 39.50 19.02
N CYS A 344 -17.72 38.56 18.15
CA CYS A 344 -17.19 38.48 16.81
C CYS A 344 -17.87 39.51 15.91
N GLY A 345 -17.18 40.60 15.62
CA GLY A 345 -17.58 41.62 14.63
C GLY A 345 -17.04 41.38 13.22
N GLY A 346 -16.64 40.15 12.88
CA GLY A 346 -16.10 39.77 11.57
C GLY A 346 -14.58 39.79 11.45
N ALA A 347 -13.89 40.44 12.38
CA ALA A 347 -12.43 40.38 12.49
C ALA A 347 -11.96 40.53 13.94
N PHE A 348 -10.78 40.00 14.23
CA PHE A 348 -10.06 40.19 15.48
C PHE A 348 -8.81 41.04 15.22
N PHE A 349 -8.73 42.20 15.86
CA PHE A 349 -7.56 43.09 15.73
C PHE A 349 -6.55 42.75 16.81
N PHE A 350 -5.32 42.44 16.38
CA PHE A 350 -4.22 42.16 17.28
C PHE A 350 -2.95 42.87 16.80
N GLY A 351 -2.44 43.79 17.63
CA GLY A 351 -1.37 44.71 17.24
C GLY A 351 -1.82 45.58 16.05
N ASN A 352 -1.07 45.53 14.95
CA ASN A 352 -1.35 46.25 13.72
C ASN A 352 -1.99 45.38 12.61
N ARG A 353 -2.47 44.18 12.95
CA ARG A 353 -3.05 43.22 12.00
C ARG A 353 -4.50 42.89 12.34
N ALA A 354 -5.30 42.71 11.29
CA ALA A 354 -6.65 42.17 11.37
C ALA A 354 -6.62 40.69 10.99
N PHE A 355 -7.21 39.85 11.83
CA PHE A 355 -7.43 38.42 11.56
C PHE A 355 -8.92 38.24 11.29
N HIS A 356 -9.27 37.94 10.04
CA HIS A 356 -10.67 37.87 9.62
C HIS A 356 -11.34 36.58 10.09
N CYS A 357 -12.65 36.67 10.34
CA CYS A 357 -13.52 35.51 10.45
C CYS A 357 -14.03 35.12 9.06
N TRP A 358 -14.37 33.85 8.87
CA TRP A 358 -15.04 33.38 7.66
C TRP A 358 -16.39 34.07 7.39
N LYS A 359 -17.04 34.63 8.44
CA LYS A 359 -18.29 35.38 8.34
C LYS A 359 -18.01 36.90 8.48
N PRO A 360 -18.07 37.69 7.40
CA PRO A 360 -17.69 39.11 7.41
C PRO A 360 -18.52 39.98 8.37
N GLU A 361 -19.81 39.73 8.49
CA GLU A 361 -20.71 40.41 9.42
C GLU A 361 -20.53 39.97 10.88
N GLY A 362 -19.75 38.91 11.09
CA GLY A 362 -19.47 38.34 12.39
C GLY A 362 -20.57 37.43 12.96
N HIS A 363 -20.25 36.82 14.10
CA HIS A 363 -21.13 35.90 14.82
C HIS A 363 -21.78 36.54 16.05
N GLY A 364 -21.43 37.78 16.38
CA GLY A 364 -21.91 38.44 17.59
C GLY A 364 -21.32 37.82 18.85
N LYS A 365 -22.08 37.87 19.95
CA LYS A 365 -21.68 37.31 21.24
C LYS A 365 -22.18 35.86 21.32
N ILE A 366 -21.23 34.93 21.35
CA ILE A 366 -21.50 33.49 21.36
C ILE A 366 -20.72 32.80 22.46
N ASP A 367 -21.23 31.67 22.95
CA ASP A 367 -20.50 30.78 23.88
C ASP A 367 -19.59 29.76 23.14
N LEU A 368 -18.98 28.83 23.89
CA LEU A 368 -18.08 27.83 23.31
C LEU A 368 -18.81 26.85 22.39
N GLU A 369 -20.02 26.42 22.78
CA GLU A 369 -20.81 25.46 22.02
C GLU A 369 -21.18 26.08 20.67
N GLU A 370 -21.73 27.29 20.69
CA GLU A 370 -22.04 28.08 19.49
C GLU A 370 -20.78 28.37 18.65
N ALA A 371 -19.64 28.69 19.29
CA ALA A 371 -18.39 28.92 18.57
C ALA A 371 -17.90 27.69 17.80
N ILE A 372 -18.14 26.48 18.32
CA ILE A 372 -17.85 25.22 17.62
C ILE A 372 -18.88 24.99 16.50
N ILE A 373 -20.18 25.17 16.78
CA ILE A 373 -21.29 24.97 15.83
C ILE A 373 -21.14 25.87 14.60
N PHE A 374 -20.89 27.16 14.82
CA PHE A 374 -20.70 28.17 13.77
C PHE A 374 -19.23 28.32 13.34
N SER A 375 -18.32 27.53 13.93
CA SER A 375 -16.90 27.53 13.59
C SER A 375 -16.26 28.93 13.63
N CYS A 376 -16.60 29.78 14.60
CA CYS A 376 -16.20 31.19 14.66
C CYS A 376 -14.68 31.37 14.89
N ASP A 377 -13.93 31.86 13.89
CA ASP A 377 -12.48 32.05 14.02
C ASP A 377 -12.09 33.04 15.11
N VAL A 378 -12.83 34.16 15.24
CA VAL A 378 -12.54 35.21 16.22
C VAL A 378 -12.63 34.71 17.66
N TYR A 379 -13.54 33.77 17.95
CA TYR A 379 -13.58 33.13 19.26
C TYR A 379 -12.31 32.29 19.49
N PHE A 380 -11.89 31.52 18.49
CA PHE A 380 -10.70 30.65 18.58
C PHE A 380 -9.37 31.41 18.55
N TYR A 381 -9.29 32.58 17.91
CA TYR A 381 -8.13 33.48 18.00
C TYR A 381 -7.92 33.94 19.45
N GLN A 382 -8.99 34.42 20.09
CA GLN A 382 -8.97 34.83 21.49
C GLN A 382 -8.65 33.64 22.41
N LEU A 383 -9.23 32.47 22.13
CA LEU A 383 -9.00 31.28 22.93
C LEU A 383 -7.56 30.78 22.83
N GLY A 384 -7.00 30.74 21.61
CA GLY A 384 -5.61 30.37 21.37
C GLY A 384 -4.64 31.29 22.13
N LEU A 385 -4.89 32.60 22.12
CA LEU A 385 -4.08 33.56 22.89
C LEU A 385 -4.14 33.33 24.40
N ARG A 386 -5.32 32.99 24.93
CA ARG A 386 -5.48 32.68 26.37
C ARG A 386 -4.82 31.35 26.74
N LEU A 387 -4.87 30.36 25.87
CA LEU A 387 -4.23 29.06 26.07
C LEU A 387 -2.70 29.15 25.99
N GLY A 388 -2.19 29.96 25.05
CA GLY A 388 -0.77 30.14 24.80
C GLY A 388 -0.15 29.01 23.96
N LEU A 389 0.92 29.35 23.25
CA LEU A 389 1.60 28.45 22.31
C LEU A 389 2.15 27.20 23.00
N GLU A 390 2.84 27.36 24.13
CA GLU A 390 3.47 26.24 24.83
C GLU A 390 2.46 25.14 25.21
N ARG A 391 1.34 25.53 25.86
CA ARG A 391 0.29 24.59 26.24
C ARG A 391 -0.40 24.01 25.02
N TRP A 392 -0.71 24.82 24.01
CA TRP A 392 -1.32 24.33 22.78
C TRP A 392 -0.47 23.24 22.11
N SER A 393 0.84 23.49 21.96
CA SER A 393 1.77 22.50 21.41
C SER A 393 1.88 21.27 22.29
N GLU A 394 1.90 21.42 23.63
CA GLU A 394 1.97 20.29 24.57
C GLU A 394 0.73 19.38 24.46
N TYR A 395 -0.48 19.96 24.44
CA TYR A 395 -1.71 19.19 24.26
C TYR A 395 -1.76 18.51 22.88
N ALA A 396 -1.31 19.18 21.81
CA ALA A 396 -1.22 18.56 20.48
C ALA A 396 -0.36 17.28 20.50
N LYS A 397 0.80 17.34 21.18
CA LYS A 397 1.70 16.19 21.35
C LYS A 397 1.10 15.10 22.24
N ARG A 398 0.46 15.48 23.35
CA ARG A 398 -0.24 14.54 24.25
C ARG A 398 -1.42 13.85 23.57
N CYS A 399 -2.05 14.50 22.59
CA CYS A 399 -3.08 13.91 21.73
C CYS A 399 -2.50 12.96 20.65
N GLY A 400 -1.17 12.88 20.51
CA GLY A 400 -0.49 12.03 19.53
C GLY A 400 -0.38 12.63 18.14
N LEU A 401 -0.58 13.94 17.97
CA LEU A 401 -0.51 14.58 16.65
C LEU A 401 0.93 14.81 16.15
N ASP A 402 1.94 14.54 16.97
CA ASP A 402 3.37 14.66 16.63
C ASP A 402 4.07 13.31 16.49
N ARG A 403 3.32 12.23 16.21
CA ARG A 403 3.83 10.87 16.00
C ARG A 403 3.03 10.15 14.92
N LEU A 404 3.54 8.98 14.49
CA LEU A 404 2.82 8.09 13.60
C LEU A 404 1.69 7.39 14.38
N VAL A 405 0.57 7.13 13.71
CA VAL A 405 -0.48 6.25 14.24
C VAL A 405 -0.20 4.78 13.95
N GLU A 406 0.86 4.50 13.17
CA GLU A 406 1.36 3.17 12.84
C GLU A 406 0.32 2.31 12.13
N VAL A 407 -0.37 2.91 11.15
CA VAL A 407 -1.28 2.15 10.28
C VAL A 407 -0.51 1.05 9.57
N ASP A 408 -1.16 -0.08 9.31
CA ASP A 408 -0.58 -1.25 8.63
C ASP A 408 -0.41 -1.06 7.12
N LEU A 409 0.14 0.09 6.73
CA LEU A 409 0.61 0.41 5.40
C LEU A 409 2.05 0.93 5.45
N PRO A 410 2.86 0.67 4.41
CA PRO A 410 4.20 1.22 4.36
C PRO A 410 4.18 2.73 4.10
N PHE A 411 5.25 3.42 4.53
CA PHE A 411 5.54 4.82 4.17
C PHE A 411 4.59 5.88 4.74
N GLU A 412 3.94 5.62 5.87
CA GLU A 412 3.19 6.63 6.64
C GLU A 412 4.08 7.87 6.90
N GLN A 413 3.52 9.06 6.64
CA GLN A 413 4.20 10.32 6.92
C GLN A 413 3.84 10.83 8.32
N LYS A 414 4.83 11.46 8.95
CA LYS A 414 4.67 12.05 10.27
C LYS A 414 4.07 13.45 10.16
N SER A 415 2.98 13.69 10.87
CA SER A 415 2.40 15.02 11.07
C SER A 415 3.37 15.97 11.77
N PHE A 416 3.21 17.28 11.57
CA PHE A 416 4.08 18.29 12.16
C PHE A 416 3.29 19.28 13.03
N ILE A 417 3.68 19.32 14.30
CA ILE A 417 3.19 20.26 15.30
C ILE A 417 4.30 21.24 15.62
N PRO A 418 4.14 22.55 15.33
CA PRO A 418 5.14 23.53 15.68
C PRO A 418 5.22 23.72 17.19
N THR A 419 6.43 24.07 17.65
CA THR A 419 6.72 24.32 19.06
C THR A 419 7.40 25.67 19.22
N LEU A 420 7.40 26.20 20.43
CA LEU A 420 8.13 27.42 20.73
C LEU A 420 9.63 27.32 20.36
N ASN A 421 10.26 26.17 20.62
CA ASN A 421 11.66 25.94 20.29
C ASN A 421 11.90 25.96 18.78
N PHE A 422 11.02 25.32 18.01
CA PHE A 422 11.07 25.36 16.54
C PHE A 422 11.11 26.80 16.00
N TYR A 423 10.23 27.68 16.50
CA TYR A 423 10.22 29.08 16.05
C TYR A 423 11.43 29.86 16.54
N ARG A 424 11.89 29.60 17.78
CA ARG A 424 13.09 30.25 18.33
C ARG A 424 14.35 29.91 17.52
N GLU A 425 14.46 28.67 17.05
CA GLU A 425 15.57 28.22 16.21
C GLU A 425 15.47 28.78 14.80
N LYS A 426 14.27 28.76 14.20
CA LYS A 426 14.07 29.17 12.80
C LYS A 426 14.08 30.70 12.60
N TYR A 427 13.53 31.46 13.54
CA TYR A 427 13.28 32.90 13.40
C TYR A 427 13.87 33.76 14.53
N GLY A 428 14.57 33.15 15.49
CA GLY A 428 15.17 33.84 16.63
C GLY A 428 14.21 34.03 17.81
N ARG A 429 14.74 34.57 18.92
CA ARG A 429 13.97 34.80 20.16
C ARG A 429 13.21 36.12 20.06
N GLY A 430 11.90 36.09 20.32
CA GLY A 430 11.08 37.30 20.42
C GLY A 430 9.68 37.01 20.99
N GLU A 431 9.04 38.02 21.58
CA GLU A 431 7.70 37.87 22.16
C GLU A 431 6.61 37.64 21.10
N TRP A 432 6.84 38.10 19.87
CA TRP A 432 5.93 37.92 18.74
C TRP A 432 5.60 36.45 18.44
N VAL A 433 6.51 35.52 18.78
CA VAL A 433 6.32 34.07 18.58
C VAL A 433 5.10 33.57 19.35
N ARG A 434 4.79 34.16 20.51
CA ARG A 434 3.62 33.78 21.30
C ARG A 434 2.30 34.07 20.59
N ASN A 435 2.29 35.03 19.65
CA ASN A 435 1.09 35.43 18.91
C ASN A 435 0.81 34.54 17.70
N LEU A 436 1.74 33.65 17.31
CA LEU A 436 1.52 32.67 16.24
C LEU A 436 0.41 31.67 16.59
N VAL A 437 0.13 31.50 17.88
CA VAL A 437 -1.00 30.68 18.37
C VAL A 437 -2.36 31.14 17.84
N ILE A 438 -2.49 32.39 17.37
CA ILE A 438 -3.72 32.88 16.74
C ILE A 438 -4.07 32.00 15.52
N ASN A 439 -3.11 31.78 14.61
CA ASN A 439 -3.33 30.94 13.43
C ASN A 439 -3.33 29.45 13.80
N LEU A 440 -2.40 29.02 14.66
CA LEU A 440 -2.32 27.61 15.08
C LEU A 440 -3.59 27.15 15.79
N GLY A 441 -4.20 28.03 16.58
CA GLY A 441 -5.42 27.77 17.33
C GLY A 441 -6.64 27.43 16.45
N ILE A 442 -6.61 27.85 15.17
CA ILE A 442 -7.61 27.50 14.16
C ILE A 442 -7.12 26.44 13.16
N GLY A 443 -5.97 25.81 13.40
CA GLY A 443 -5.39 24.79 12.52
C GLY A 443 -4.71 25.33 11.25
N GLN A 444 -4.26 26.59 11.28
CA GLN A 444 -3.53 27.25 10.21
C GLN A 444 -2.09 27.60 10.63
N GLY A 445 -1.26 28.06 9.69
CA GLY A 445 0.15 28.32 9.92
C GLY A 445 1.00 27.09 9.61
N GLU A 446 2.00 26.80 10.43
CA GLU A 446 2.94 25.70 10.16
C GLU A 446 2.41 24.32 10.61
N VAL A 447 1.23 24.23 11.24
CA VAL A 447 0.65 22.94 11.61
C VAL A 447 0.13 22.20 10.37
N ILE A 448 0.62 20.98 10.16
CA ILE A 448 0.19 20.11 9.06
C ILE A 448 -0.01 18.69 9.58
N LEU A 449 -1.14 18.07 9.25
CA LEU A 449 -1.51 16.74 9.70
C LEU A 449 -1.75 15.82 8.51
N THR A 450 -1.52 14.52 8.71
CA THR A 450 -2.08 13.50 7.81
C THR A 450 -3.56 13.27 8.11
N PRO A 451 -4.39 12.96 7.09
CA PRO A 451 -5.80 12.63 7.31
C PRO A 451 -6.00 11.49 8.31
N ILE A 452 -5.12 10.46 8.29
CA ILE A 452 -5.20 9.35 9.26
C ILE A 452 -4.93 9.80 10.71
N ALA A 453 -3.99 10.74 10.93
CA ALA A 453 -3.72 11.28 12.26
C ALA A 453 -4.91 12.12 12.77
N LEU A 454 -5.55 12.88 11.87
CA LEU A 454 -6.78 13.61 12.17
C LEU A 454 -7.93 12.66 12.53
N CYS A 455 -8.08 11.54 11.80
CA CYS A 455 -9.07 10.51 12.14
C CYS A 455 -8.82 9.91 13.52
N ALA A 456 -7.58 9.56 13.85
CA ALA A 456 -7.21 8.99 15.14
C ALA A 456 -7.53 9.96 16.30
N PHE A 457 -7.26 11.26 16.11
CA PHE A 457 -7.63 12.29 17.07
C PHE A 457 -9.15 12.35 17.29
N TYR A 458 -9.94 12.36 16.23
CA TYR A 458 -11.41 12.37 16.36
C TYR A 458 -11.97 11.07 16.92
N CYS A 459 -11.37 9.91 16.63
CA CYS A 459 -11.74 8.65 17.29
C CYS A 459 -11.59 8.76 18.80
N GLY A 460 -10.46 9.30 19.28
CA GLY A 460 -10.29 9.58 20.70
C GLY A 460 -11.35 10.54 21.25
N LEU A 461 -11.70 11.60 20.53
CA LEU A 461 -12.73 12.56 20.98
C LEU A 461 -14.09 11.91 21.18
N VAL A 462 -14.47 10.96 20.32
CA VAL A 462 -15.81 10.34 20.32
C VAL A 462 -15.86 9.02 21.09
N ASN A 463 -14.70 8.43 21.40
CA ASN A 463 -14.54 7.16 22.11
C ASN A 463 -13.88 7.33 23.49
N GLN A 464 -14.38 8.28 24.31
CA GLN A 464 -13.96 8.47 25.71
C GLN A 464 -12.44 8.68 25.90
N GLY A 465 -11.78 9.24 24.89
CA GLY A 465 -10.34 9.50 24.88
C GLY A 465 -9.51 8.34 24.35
N GLU A 466 -10.07 7.15 24.12
CA GLU A 466 -9.32 5.97 23.67
C GLU A 466 -8.99 6.04 22.18
N VAL A 467 -7.70 5.96 21.86
CA VAL A 467 -7.20 5.95 20.47
C VAL A 467 -6.63 4.57 20.16
N TYR A 468 -7.35 3.83 19.33
CA TYR A 468 -6.93 2.51 18.84
C TYR A 468 -6.11 2.64 17.56
N ARG A 469 -5.16 1.71 17.34
CA ARG A 469 -4.33 1.67 16.13
C ARG A 469 -5.22 1.46 14.89
N PRO A 470 -5.23 2.39 13.93
CA PRO A 470 -5.91 2.18 12.67
C PRO A 470 -5.31 0.99 11.91
N HIS A 471 -6.12 0.05 11.47
CA HIS A 471 -5.64 -1.15 10.78
C HIS A 471 -6.59 -1.66 9.69
N LEU A 472 -5.99 -2.26 8.67
CA LEU A 472 -6.63 -2.87 7.51
C LEU A 472 -6.71 -4.38 7.63
N LEU A 473 -5.80 -5.05 8.34
CA LEU A 473 -5.87 -6.51 8.52
C LEU A 473 -6.89 -6.87 9.60
N LYS A 474 -7.94 -7.60 9.22
CA LYS A 474 -8.93 -8.16 10.16
C LYS A 474 -8.50 -9.55 10.65
N GLU A 475 -8.12 -10.41 9.72
CA GLU A 475 -7.60 -11.74 10.04
C GLU A 475 -6.73 -12.29 8.90
N SER A 476 -5.80 -13.17 9.24
CA SER A 476 -5.05 -13.98 8.27
C SER A 476 -5.42 -15.46 8.40
N ILE A 477 -5.41 -16.16 7.27
CA ILE A 477 -5.69 -17.60 7.19
C ILE A 477 -4.41 -18.29 6.72
N GLU A 478 -3.73 -18.96 7.64
CA GLU A 478 -2.53 -19.72 7.37
C GLU A 478 -2.82 -21.21 7.55
N ARG A 479 -2.72 -22.00 6.47
CA ARG A 479 -2.92 -23.47 6.50
C ARG A 479 -4.22 -23.90 7.21
N GLY A 480 -5.29 -23.13 7.01
CA GLY A 480 -6.61 -23.37 7.63
C GLY A 480 -6.77 -22.84 9.06
N LYS A 481 -5.71 -22.31 9.68
CA LYS A 481 -5.78 -21.63 10.99
C LYS A 481 -6.07 -20.15 10.79
N ARG A 482 -7.06 -19.63 11.52
CA ARG A 482 -7.42 -18.20 11.51
C ARG A 482 -6.69 -17.48 12.62
N LEU A 483 -5.98 -16.42 12.27
CA LEU A 483 -5.33 -15.49 13.21
C LEU A 483 -6.07 -14.16 13.13
N VAL A 484 -6.85 -13.85 14.17
CA VAL A 484 -7.66 -12.62 14.23
C VAL A 484 -6.81 -11.49 14.77
N ASN A 485 -6.79 -10.37 14.05
CA ASN A 485 -6.17 -9.14 14.54
C ASN A 485 -7.05 -8.53 15.62
N ARG A 486 -6.46 -8.13 16.75
CA ARG A 486 -7.19 -7.56 17.88
C ARG A 486 -6.98 -6.05 17.92
N PRO A 487 -7.98 -5.27 18.37
CA PRO A 487 -7.80 -3.85 18.61
C PRO A 487 -6.62 -3.58 19.54
N ASP A 488 -5.76 -2.64 19.15
CA ASP A 488 -4.58 -2.25 19.91
C ASP A 488 -4.75 -0.82 20.40
N LEU A 489 -4.90 -0.64 21.73
CA LEU A 489 -5.04 0.68 22.34
C LEU A 489 -3.68 1.36 22.38
N LEU A 490 -3.50 2.41 21.58
CA LEU A 490 -2.22 3.13 21.50
C LEU A 490 -2.03 4.09 22.67
N TRP A 491 -3.00 4.98 22.89
CA TRP A 491 -2.98 5.96 23.98
C TRP A 491 -4.38 6.47 24.33
N LYS A 492 -4.46 7.27 25.39
CA LYS A 492 -5.65 8.04 25.75
C LYS A 492 -5.40 9.53 25.59
N LEU A 493 -6.38 10.25 25.03
CA LEU A 493 -6.36 11.70 24.96
C LEU A 493 -6.30 12.31 26.37
N PRO A 494 -5.63 13.45 26.55
CA PRO A 494 -5.44 14.09 27.85
C PRO A 494 -6.66 14.90 28.32
N PHE A 495 -7.88 14.38 28.09
CA PHE A 495 -9.13 15.10 28.38
C PHE A 495 -10.04 14.28 29.30
N SER A 496 -10.67 14.95 30.26
CA SER A 496 -11.67 14.34 31.11
C SER A 496 -12.93 13.95 30.33
N ALA A 497 -13.69 12.97 30.83
CA ALA A 497 -14.99 12.60 30.26
C ALA A 497 -15.96 13.79 30.15
N ARG A 498 -15.88 14.74 31.09
CA ARG A 498 -16.65 15.99 31.06
C ARG A 498 -16.29 16.83 29.82
N THR A 499 -15.01 17.08 29.60
CA THR A 499 -14.51 17.84 28.44
C THR A 499 -14.92 17.18 27.13
N LEU A 500 -14.73 15.86 27.03
CA LEU A 500 -15.09 15.07 25.85
C LEU A 500 -16.60 15.15 25.55
N ASN A 501 -17.46 15.03 26.57
CA ASN A 501 -18.91 15.12 26.39
C ASN A 501 -19.36 16.52 25.93
N ILE A 502 -18.75 17.60 26.44
CA ILE A 502 -19.04 18.97 25.98
C ILE A 502 -18.66 19.13 24.51
N VAL A 503 -17.47 18.68 24.12
CA VAL A 503 -17.01 18.74 22.72
C VAL A 503 -17.90 17.89 21.82
N LYS A 504 -18.22 16.66 22.23
CA LYS A 504 -19.09 15.74 21.48
C LYS A 504 -20.48 16.33 21.27
N LYS A 505 -21.08 16.96 22.30
CA LYS A 505 -22.37 17.67 22.17
C LYS A 505 -22.29 18.80 21.14
N ALA A 506 -21.24 19.62 21.19
CA ALA A 506 -21.06 20.70 20.22
C ALA A 506 -20.90 20.18 18.78
N LEU A 507 -20.20 19.06 18.59
CA LEU A 507 -20.09 18.39 17.27
C LEU A 507 -21.43 17.89 16.72
N VAL A 508 -22.33 17.43 17.58
CA VAL A 508 -23.71 17.12 17.19
C VAL A 508 -24.42 18.39 16.72
N GLY A 509 -24.23 19.50 17.44
CA GLY A 509 -24.77 20.80 17.06
C GLY A 509 -24.31 21.28 15.68
N VAL A 510 -23.04 21.05 15.29
CA VAL A 510 -22.50 21.45 13.98
C VAL A 510 -23.33 20.91 12.82
N VAL A 511 -23.87 19.70 12.94
CA VAL A 511 -24.65 19.04 11.88
C VAL A 511 -26.15 19.26 12.04
N ASN A 512 -26.65 19.37 13.26
CA ASN A 512 -28.09 19.37 13.54
C ASN A 512 -28.70 20.75 13.80
N HIS A 513 -27.87 21.76 14.09
CA HIS A 513 -28.33 23.13 14.22
C HIS A 513 -28.73 23.70 12.84
N PRO A 514 -29.85 24.45 12.71
CA PRO A 514 -30.29 25.00 11.42
C PRO A 514 -29.26 25.88 10.70
N GLN A 515 -28.38 26.53 11.46
CA GLN A 515 -27.28 27.36 10.98
C GLN A 515 -25.90 26.70 11.19
N GLY A 516 -25.86 25.40 11.51
CA GLY A 516 -24.61 24.67 11.72
C GLY A 516 -23.85 24.47 10.41
N THR A 517 -22.52 24.57 10.46
CA THR A 517 -21.70 24.51 9.24
C THR A 517 -21.66 23.13 8.58
N GLY A 518 -22.01 22.06 9.31
CA GLY A 518 -22.00 20.68 8.84
C GLY A 518 -23.37 20.13 8.43
N ILE A 519 -24.39 20.99 8.24
CA ILE A 519 -25.77 20.57 7.96
C ILE A 519 -25.91 19.64 6.75
N GLY A 520 -25.00 19.72 5.77
CA GLY A 520 -24.93 18.82 4.62
C GLY A 520 -24.72 17.34 4.97
N ALA A 521 -24.21 17.05 6.18
CA ALA A 521 -24.03 15.68 6.68
C ALA A 521 -25.26 15.14 7.44
N ARG A 522 -26.34 15.92 7.58
CA ARG A 522 -27.51 15.53 8.37
C ARG A 522 -28.29 14.38 7.72
N MET A 523 -28.64 13.38 8.53
CA MET A 523 -29.44 12.21 8.14
C MET A 523 -30.76 12.17 8.91
N GLU A 524 -31.75 11.49 8.35
CA GLU A 524 -33.01 11.19 9.03
C GLU A 524 -32.85 9.93 9.88
N GLY A 525 -33.47 9.88 11.07
CA GLY A 525 -33.44 8.73 11.97
C GLY A 525 -32.10 8.48 12.70
N ILE A 526 -30.98 9.03 12.21
CA ILE A 526 -29.65 8.83 12.79
C ILE A 526 -29.00 10.18 13.08
N VAL A 527 -28.67 10.41 14.35
CA VAL A 527 -27.99 11.63 14.77
C VAL A 527 -26.52 11.56 14.37
N VAL A 528 -26.09 12.47 13.50
CA VAL A 528 -24.69 12.62 13.07
C VAL A 528 -24.06 13.76 13.87
N GLY A 529 -22.81 13.57 14.30
CA GLY A 529 -21.95 14.65 14.77
C GLY A 529 -20.76 14.86 13.84
N GLY A 530 -20.16 16.03 13.83
CA GLY A 530 -18.96 16.25 13.05
C GLY A 530 -18.44 17.68 13.07
N LYS A 531 -17.37 17.92 12.30
CA LYS A 531 -16.77 19.24 12.15
C LYS A 531 -16.29 19.46 10.72
N THR A 532 -16.66 20.60 10.16
CA THR A 532 -16.11 21.08 8.88
C THR A 532 -14.75 21.75 9.08
N GLY A 533 -13.90 21.60 8.07
CA GLY A 533 -12.65 22.32 7.89
C GLY A 533 -12.61 22.98 6.52
N THR A 534 -12.06 24.19 6.52
CA THR A 534 -11.64 24.90 5.31
C THR A 534 -10.21 25.32 5.59
N ALA A 535 -9.28 24.85 4.76
CA ALA A 535 -7.86 25.19 4.89
C ALA A 535 -7.44 25.99 3.66
N GLU A 536 -7.08 27.25 3.87
CA GLU A 536 -6.57 28.14 2.84
C GLU A 536 -5.41 27.49 2.08
N ASN A 537 -5.50 27.52 0.75
CA ASN A 537 -4.44 27.10 -0.15
C ASN A 537 -3.91 28.35 -0.86
N PRO A 538 -2.63 28.73 -0.72
CA PRO A 538 -2.07 29.89 -1.41
C PRO A 538 -2.16 29.81 -2.94
N ASP A 539 -2.16 28.59 -3.49
CA ASP A 539 -2.05 28.33 -4.94
C ASP A 539 -3.40 27.96 -5.59
N GLY A 540 -4.53 28.08 -4.89
CA GLY A 540 -5.84 27.73 -5.43
C GLY A 540 -7.00 27.86 -4.44
N GLU A 541 -8.10 27.16 -4.73
CA GLU A 541 -9.23 27.09 -3.79
C GLU A 541 -8.82 26.43 -2.48
N PRO A 542 -9.44 26.82 -1.34
CA PRO A 542 -9.22 26.14 -0.08
C PRO A 542 -9.48 24.63 -0.15
N HIS A 543 -8.78 23.86 0.67
CA HIS A 543 -9.09 22.45 0.85
C HIS A 543 -10.33 22.31 1.73
N ALA A 544 -11.30 21.55 1.24
CA ALA A 544 -12.54 21.25 1.94
C ALA A 544 -12.36 19.96 2.75
N SER A 545 -12.67 20.00 4.05
CA SER A 545 -12.67 18.80 4.88
C SER A 545 -13.88 18.69 5.79
N PHE A 546 -14.21 17.46 6.16
CA PHE A 546 -15.24 17.16 7.14
C PHE A 546 -14.87 15.87 7.86
N VAL A 547 -14.91 15.90 9.20
CA VAL A 547 -14.78 14.70 10.03
C VAL A 547 -16.08 14.51 10.78
N GLY A 548 -16.83 13.47 10.44
CA GLY A 548 -18.12 13.14 11.04
C GLY A 548 -18.13 11.76 11.67
N PHE A 549 -19.10 11.51 12.54
CA PHE A 549 -19.31 10.23 13.20
C PHE A 549 -20.79 9.98 13.45
N ALA A 550 -21.17 8.70 13.46
CA ALA A 550 -22.54 8.29 13.70
C ALA A 550 -22.62 6.85 14.26
N PRO A 551 -23.70 6.52 14.99
CA PRO A 551 -24.63 7.44 15.64
C PRO A 551 -23.91 8.32 16.68
N ALA A 552 -24.46 9.49 16.99
CA ALA A 552 -23.81 10.41 17.91
C ALA A 552 -23.73 9.86 19.34
N GLU A 553 -24.75 9.13 19.80
CA GLU A 553 -24.78 8.60 21.17
C GLU A 553 -23.69 7.53 21.37
N ASP A 554 -23.67 6.52 20.50
CA ASP A 554 -22.70 5.44 20.51
C ASP A 554 -22.03 5.29 19.12
N PRO A 555 -20.93 6.01 18.85
CA PRO A 555 -20.32 6.06 17.53
C PRO A 555 -19.82 4.70 17.05
N GLU A 556 -20.30 4.26 15.88
CA GLU A 556 -19.92 2.99 15.25
C GLU A 556 -19.04 3.19 14.03
N ILE A 557 -19.14 4.36 13.40
CA ILE A 557 -18.37 4.75 12.24
C ILE A 557 -18.00 6.23 12.33
N LEU A 558 -16.75 6.53 12.01
CA LEU A 558 -16.21 7.86 11.80
C LEU A 558 -15.78 7.97 10.33
N VAL A 559 -16.12 9.07 9.67
CA VAL A 559 -15.79 9.36 8.28
C VAL A 559 -15.05 10.69 8.20
N CYS A 560 -13.84 10.66 7.66
CA CYS A 560 -13.06 11.84 7.30
C CYS A 560 -13.03 11.96 5.77
N VAL A 561 -13.46 13.10 5.27
CA VAL A 561 -13.39 13.47 3.86
C VAL A 561 -12.49 14.69 3.74
N LEU A 562 -11.55 14.66 2.80
CA LEU A 562 -10.72 15.79 2.40
C LEU A 562 -10.71 15.88 0.88
N VAL A 563 -11.03 17.06 0.35
CA VAL A 563 -11.00 17.37 -1.08
C VAL A 563 -10.02 18.51 -1.30
N GLU A 564 -8.96 18.23 -2.05
CA GLU A 564 -7.99 19.25 -2.45
C GLU A 564 -8.69 20.25 -3.38
N ASN A 565 -8.51 21.53 -3.09
CA ASN A 565 -9.14 22.63 -3.85
C ASN A 565 -10.67 22.50 -3.92
N GLY A 566 -11.29 21.91 -2.89
CA GLY A 566 -12.73 21.65 -2.84
C GLY A 566 -13.58 22.80 -2.31
N GLY A 567 -12.99 23.95 -1.99
CA GLY A 567 -13.68 25.12 -1.43
C GLY A 567 -14.10 24.89 0.01
N HIS A 568 -15.41 24.94 0.28
CA HIS A 568 -15.95 24.91 1.64
C HIS A 568 -16.28 23.48 2.12
N GLY A 569 -15.78 23.11 3.31
CA GLY A 569 -16.03 21.79 3.90
C GLY A 569 -17.50 21.40 4.07
N GLY A 570 -18.37 22.37 4.36
CA GLY A 570 -19.81 22.13 4.55
C GLY A 570 -20.58 21.84 3.26
N GLU A 571 -20.13 22.39 2.13
CA GLU A 571 -20.78 22.26 0.82
C GLU A 571 -20.24 21.06 0.04
N THR A 572 -18.96 20.75 0.22
CA THR A 572 -18.26 19.69 -0.51
C THR A 572 -18.09 18.41 0.32
N ALA A 573 -17.39 18.50 1.46
CA ALA A 573 -16.94 17.32 2.19
C ALA A 573 -18.05 16.68 3.05
N ALA A 574 -18.94 17.49 3.65
CA ALA A 574 -20.04 17.00 4.47
C ALA A 574 -21.09 16.17 3.68
N PRO A 575 -21.53 16.58 2.48
CA PRO A 575 -22.41 15.74 1.66
C PRO A 575 -21.79 14.42 1.20
N ILE A 576 -20.48 14.39 0.89
CA ILE A 576 -19.77 13.14 0.58
C ILE A 576 -19.80 12.19 1.78
N ALA A 577 -19.55 12.72 2.98
CA ALA A 577 -19.61 11.93 4.21
C ALA A 577 -21.02 11.36 4.45
N LYS A 578 -22.07 12.15 4.17
CA LYS A 578 -23.47 11.70 4.26
C LYS A 578 -23.72 10.46 3.40
N ILE A 579 -23.34 10.49 2.13
CA ILE A 579 -23.55 9.36 1.19
C ILE A 579 -22.92 8.08 1.73
N ILE A 580 -21.72 8.18 2.32
CA ILE A 580 -21.01 7.03 2.91
C ILE A 580 -21.71 6.52 4.17
N LEU A 581 -22.16 7.44 5.04
CA LEU A 581 -22.88 7.10 6.26
C LEU A 581 -24.24 6.45 5.95
N GLU A 582 -25.02 7.01 5.03
CA GLU A 582 -26.29 6.43 4.57
C GLU A 582 -26.07 5.01 4.06
N LYS A 583 -25.07 4.80 3.19
CA LYS A 583 -24.73 3.48 2.68
C LYS A 583 -24.34 2.48 3.78
N TYR A 584 -23.63 2.93 4.81
CA TYR A 584 -23.25 2.10 5.95
C TYR A 584 -24.49 1.62 6.72
N PHE A 585 -25.41 2.53 7.04
CA PHE A 585 -26.59 2.19 7.83
C PHE A 585 -27.63 1.41 7.03
N ASP A 586 -27.85 1.72 5.75
CA ASP A 586 -28.70 0.93 4.86
C ASP A 586 -28.22 -0.53 4.81
N LYS A 587 -26.91 -0.73 4.68
CA LYS A 587 -26.31 -2.06 4.63
C LYS A 587 -26.46 -2.79 5.97
N LYS A 588 -26.33 -2.07 7.10
CA LYS A 588 -26.52 -2.63 8.44
C LYS A 588 -27.97 -3.09 8.65
N GLU A 589 -28.95 -2.27 8.25
CA GLU A 589 -30.37 -2.61 8.35
C GLU A 589 -30.70 -3.85 7.50
N GLN A 590 -30.23 -3.90 6.25
CA GLN A 590 -30.40 -5.07 5.37
C GLN A 590 -29.79 -6.35 5.96
N ARG A 591 -28.64 -6.24 6.64
CA ARG A 591 -28.03 -7.38 7.34
C ARG A 591 -28.88 -7.84 8.53
N ASN A 592 -29.43 -6.91 9.31
CA ASN A 592 -30.30 -7.25 10.45
C ASN A 592 -31.57 -7.96 9.98
N ILE A 593 -32.23 -7.47 8.93
CA ILE A 593 -33.41 -8.12 8.33
C ILE A 593 -33.08 -9.55 7.86
N ARG A 594 -31.92 -9.77 7.22
CA ARG A 594 -31.50 -11.11 6.78
C ARG A 594 -31.22 -12.09 7.93
N VAL A 595 -30.79 -11.59 9.09
CA VAL A 595 -30.58 -12.41 10.29
C VAL A 595 -31.91 -12.75 10.97
N GLU A 596 -32.89 -11.85 10.91
CA GLU A 596 -34.22 -12.04 11.50
C GLU A 596 -35.12 -13.00 10.70
N ILE A 597 -34.95 -13.11 9.37
CA ILE A 597 -35.61 -14.14 8.57
C ILE A 597 -34.89 -15.48 8.86
N PRO A 598 -35.49 -16.44 9.59
CA PRO A 598 -34.85 -17.72 9.84
C PRO A 598 -34.61 -18.40 8.50
N ALA A 599 -33.40 -18.96 8.31
CA ALA A 599 -33.11 -19.80 7.16
C ALA A 599 -34.24 -20.83 7.01
N GLN A 600 -35.06 -20.70 5.96
CA GLN A 600 -36.15 -21.62 5.68
C GLN A 600 -35.56 -23.02 5.74
N LYS A 601 -36.09 -23.84 6.67
CA LYS A 601 -35.79 -25.27 6.73
C LYS A 601 -35.90 -25.79 5.30
N LYS A 602 -34.79 -26.27 4.74
CA LYS A 602 -34.82 -27.15 3.58
C LYS A 602 -35.83 -28.23 3.92
N LYS A 603 -36.98 -28.21 3.25
CA LYS A 603 -37.87 -29.37 3.21
C LYS A 603 -37.11 -30.39 2.39
N ASP A 604 -36.65 -31.44 3.06
CA ASP A 604 -36.24 -32.66 2.40
C ASP A 604 -37.45 -33.14 1.57
N PHE A 605 -37.23 -33.26 0.26
CA PHE A 605 -38.08 -34.00 -0.66
C PHE A 605 -37.26 -35.17 -1.20
#